data_AF-A0A319CS27-F1
#
_entry.id   AF-A0A319CS27-F1
#
_cell.length_a   1.000
_cell.length_b   1.000
_cell.length_c   1.000
_cell.angle_alpha   90.00
_cell.angle_beta   90.00
_cell.angle_gamma   90.00
#
_symmetry.space_group_name_H-M   'P 1'
#
loop_
_entity.id
_entity.type
_entity.pdbx_description
1 polymer ?
#
loop_
_entity_poly.entity_id
_entity_poly.type
_entity_poly.pdbx_seq_one_letter_code
_entity_poly.pdbx_strand_id
1 'polypeptide(L)'
;MAQGPSIVVGVDFGTTFSGVAWAFKESAGEIEVLSTWPGGGNRTSVKVPSTISGEARTASWGYQVGPFMDALRGIKLILDEEQETMYSPSLCSKKLLAILDKDAV
;
A
#
# COMPACT_ATOMS: atom_id res chain seq x y z
N MET A 1 -8.00 -24.57 25.21
CA MET A 1 -8.70 -23.91 24.08
C MET A 1 -7.93 -24.26 22.82
N ALA A 2 -8.57 -24.82 21.80
CA ALA A 2 -7.91 -25.04 20.52
C ALA A 2 -7.57 -23.67 19.92
N GLN A 3 -6.33 -23.46 19.46
CA GLN A 3 -6.01 -22.28 18.68
C GLN A 3 -6.83 -22.31 17.38
N GLY A 4 -7.46 -21.18 17.03
CA GLY A 4 -8.13 -21.05 15.74
C GLY A 4 -7.13 -21.16 14.57
N PRO A 5 -7.61 -21.32 13.34
CA PRO A 5 -6.75 -21.44 12.16
C PRO A 5 -5.86 -20.21 12.03
N SER A 6 -4.57 -20.45 11.72
CA SER A 6 -3.58 -19.39 11.52
C SER A 6 -3.43 -19.11 10.03
N ILE A 7 -3.38 -17.84 9.63
CA ILE A 7 -3.05 -17.44 8.27
C ILE A 7 -1.67 -16.79 8.22
N VAL A 8 -0.98 -16.99 7.10
CA VAL A 8 0.24 -16.25 6.74
C VAL A 8 -0.13 -15.28 5.63
N VAL A 9 0.26 -14.02 5.78
CA VAL A 9 0.01 -12.96 4.78
C VAL A 9 1.34 -12.55 4.17
N GLY A 10 1.43 -12.64 2.85
CA GLY A 10 2.52 -12.07 2.06
C GLY A 10 2.12 -10.71 1.51
N VAL A 11 2.97 -9.71 1.72
CA VAL A 11 2.77 -8.35 1.19
C VAL A 11 3.94 -7.99 0.29
N ASP A 12 3.65 -7.77 -0.99
CA ASP A 12 4.57 -7.09 -1.91
C ASP A 12 4.30 -5.59 -1.81
N PHE A 13 5.14 -4.88 -1.06
CA PHE A 13 5.09 -3.43 -1.00
C PHE A 13 6.00 -2.84 -2.09
N GLY A 14 5.43 -2.52 -3.25
CA GLY A 14 6.17 -1.92 -4.37
C GLY A 14 6.10 -0.40 -4.39
N THR A 15 6.98 0.24 -5.16
CA THR A 15 6.99 1.71 -5.31
C THR A 15 5.74 2.23 -6.01
N THR A 16 5.26 1.52 -7.04
CA THR A 16 4.12 1.92 -7.87
C THR A 16 2.84 1.15 -7.55
N PHE A 17 2.96 -0.16 -7.35
CA PHE A 17 1.86 -1.05 -7.04
C PHE A 17 2.26 -2.01 -5.94
N SER A 18 1.30 -2.39 -5.11
CA SER A 18 1.45 -3.38 -4.04
C SER A 18 0.50 -4.55 -4.26
N GLY A 19 0.83 -5.72 -3.72
CA GLY A 19 0.02 -6.93 -3.78
C GLY A 19 -0.07 -7.62 -2.43
N VAL A 20 -1.15 -8.36 -2.21
CA VAL A 20 -1.36 -9.16 -1.00
C VAL A 20 -1.76 -10.56 -1.40
N ALA A 21 -1.15 -11.55 -0.76
CA ALA A 21 -1.54 -12.94 -0.84
C ALA A 21 -1.61 -13.53 0.57
N TRP A 22 -2.37 -14.61 0.75
CA TRP A 22 -2.43 -15.30 2.03
C TRP A 22 -2.58 -16.81 1.83
N ALA A 23 -2.26 -17.58 2.88
CA ALA A 23 -2.51 -19.01 2.95
C ALA A 23 -2.79 -19.43 4.39
N PHE A 24 -3.51 -20.54 4.59
CA PHE A 24 -3.55 -21.17 5.90
C PHE A 24 -2.20 -21.81 6.22
N LYS A 25 -1.76 -21.73 7.47
CA LYS A 25 -0.47 -22.28 7.91
C LYS A 25 -0.38 -23.79 7.64
N GLU A 26 -1.49 -24.48 7.79
CA GLU A 26 -1.63 -25.92 7.57
C GLU A 26 -1.65 -26.31 6.08
N SER A 27 -1.96 -25.35 5.19
CA SER A 27 -2.05 -25.52 3.73
C SER A 27 -1.18 -24.51 3.00
N ALA A 28 0.10 -24.39 3.38
CA ALA A 28 1.01 -23.36 2.86
C ALA A 28 1.23 -23.40 1.32
N GLY A 29 0.83 -24.47 0.64
CA GLY A 29 0.86 -24.57 -0.83
C GLY A 29 -0.40 -24.01 -1.52
N GLU A 30 -1.47 -23.74 -0.78
CA GLU A 30 -2.73 -23.18 -1.28
C GLU A 30 -2.74 -21.67 -1.04
N ILE A 31 -2.06 -20.95 -1.93
CA ILE A 31 -1.90 -19.49 -1.84
C ILE A 31 -3.03 -18.79 -2.57
N GLU A 32 -3.77 -17.97 -1.84
CA GLU A 32 -4.81 -17.09 -2.36
C GLU A 32 -4.25 -15.68 -2.59
N VAL A 33 -4.24 -15.25 -3.85
CA VAL A 33 -3.80 -13.91 -4.24
C VAL A 33 -4.99 -12.98 -4.36
N LEU A 34 -4.97 -11.86 -3.62
CA LEU A 34 -6.05 -10.88 -3.71
C LEU A 34 -6.02 -10.21 -5.08
N SER A 35 -7.16 -10.23 -5.76
CA SER A 35 -7.35 -9.56 -7.05
C SER A 35 -8.48 -8.53 -7.03
N THR A 36 -9.21 -8.43 -5.93
CA THR A 36 -10.31 -7.47 -5.74
C THR A 36 -9.97 -6.52 -4.60
N TRP A 37 -10.13 -5.23 -4.85
CA TRP A 37 -9.66 -4.17 -3.96
C TRP A 37 -10.76 -3.12 -3.74
N PRO A 38 -10.84 -2.51 -2.55
CA PRO A 38 -11.73 -1.38 -2.31
C PRO A 38 -11.52 -0.26 -3.34
N GLY A 39 -12.62 0.36 -3.79
CA GLY A 39 -12.58 1.40 -4.83
C GLY A 39 -12.28 0.89 -6.25
N GLY A 40 -12.03 -0.41 -6.44
CA GLY A 40 -11.72 -1.00 -7.76
C GLY A 40 -12.94 -1.17 -8.68
N GLY A 41 -14.16 -1.14 -8.14
CA GLY A 41 -15.37 -1.46 -8.90
C GLY A 41 -15.30 -2.87 -9.50
N ASN A 42 -15.52 -3.00 -10.81
CA ASN A 42 -15.43 -4.28 -11.52
C ASN A 42 -14.00 -4.64 -11.97
N ARG A 43 -12.98 -3.86 -11.57
CA ARG A 43 -11.58 -4.15 -11.94
C ARG A 43 -11.04 -5.29 -11.10
N THR A 44 -10.47 -6.29 -11.76
CA THR A 44 -9.67 -7.33 -11.12
C THR A 44 -8.20 -7.14 -11.48
N SER A 45 -7.34 -7.12 -10.45
CA SER A 45 -5.89 -6.98 -10.61
C SER A 45 -5.19 -7.53 -9.38
N VAL A 46 -4.17 -8.36 -9.58
CA VAL A 46 -3.36 -8.94 -8.50
C VAL A 46 -2.52 -7.89 -7.75
N LYS A 47 -2.48 -6.65 -8.25
CA LYS A 47 -1.87 -5.51 -7.57
C LYS A 47 -2.78 -4.28 -7.58
N VAL A 48 -2.56 -3.41 -6.60
CA VAL A 48 -3.28 -2.15 -6.37
C VAL A 48 -2.28 -0.99 -6.27
N PRO A 49 -2.61 0.25 -6.68
CA PRO A 49 -1.67 1.37 -6.60
C PRO A 49 -1.09 1.56 -5.19
N SER A 50 0.23 1.75 -5.09
CA SER A 50 0.93 2.14 -3.87
C SER A 50 0.73 3.62 -3.62
N THR A 51 -0.48 3.98 -3.20
CA THR A 51 -0.90 5.37 -3.03
C THR A 51 -1.82 5.47 -1.83
N ILE A 52 -1.65 6.52 -1.03
CA ILE A 52 -2.46 6.82 0.15
C ILE A 52 -2.77 8.32 0.23
N SER A 53 -3.95 8.66 0.71
CA SER A 53 -4.44 10.02 0.90
C SER A 53 -5.26 10.10 2.18
N GLY A 54 -5.16 11.21 2.92
CA GLY A 54 -5.90 11.44 4.16
C GLY A 54 -5.12 11.07 5.44
N GLU A 55 -5.83 10.97 6.56
CA GLU A 55 -5.26 10.68 7.88
C GLU A 55 -5.51 9.24 8.33
N ALA A 56 -4.79 8.77 9.35
CA ALA A 56 -4.78 7.35 9.75
C ALA A 56 -6.17 6.69 9.87
N ARG A 57 -7.19 7.41 10.33
CA ARG A 57 -8.56 6.87 10.51
C ARG A 57 -9.49 7.08 9.31
N THR A 58 -9.11 7.93 8.37
CA THR A 58 -9.93 8.35 7.23
C THR A 58 -9.20 8.17 5.89
N ALA A 59 -8.10 7.41 5.90
CA ALA A 59 -7.23 7.28 4.75
C ALA A 59 -7.89 6.48 3.63
N SER A 60 -7.88 7.06 2.43
CA SER A 60 -8.12 6.34 1.17
C SER A 60 -6.78 5.82 0.64
N TRP A 61 -6.78 4.63 0.07
CA TRP A 61 -5.58 4.03 -0.51
C TRP A 61 -5.92 3.29 -1.81
N GLY A 62 -4.90 2.99 -2.61
CA GLY A 62 -5.09 2.20 -3.82
C GLY A 62 -6.08 2.84 -4.79
N TYR A 63 -7.08 2.07 -5.21
CA TYR A 63 -8.13 2.55 -6.11
C TYR A 63 -9.15 3.47 -5.44
N GLN A 64 -9.15 3.60 -4.11
CA GLN A 64 -10.00 4.58 -3.41
C GLN A 64 -9.48 6.01 -3.55
N VAL A 65 -8.23 6.20 -3.96
CA VAL A 65 -7.64 7.53 -4.17
C VAL A 65 -8.09 8.08 -5.53
N GLY A 66 -8.94 9.10 -5.48
CA GLY A 66 -9.46 9.78 -6.66
C GLY A 66 -8.40 10.63 -7.40
N PRO A 67 -8.67 11.04 -8.65
CA PRO A 67 -7.72 11.79 -9.48
C PRO A 67 -7.37 13.19 -8.96
N PHE A 68 -8.20 13.76 -8.08
CA PHE A 68 -8.03 15.12 -7.55
C PHE A 68 -7.70 15.15 -6.05
N MET A 69 -7.39 14.00 -5.47
CA MET A 69 -6.97 13.93 -4.07
C MET A 69 -5.46 14.14 -3.96
N ASP A 70 -5.04 14.95 -3.00
CA ASP A 70 -3.64 15.00 -2.59
C ASP A 70 -3.24 13.64 -2.03
N ALA A 71 -2.22 13.03 -2.63
CA ALA A 71 -1.87 11.66 -2.34
C ALA A 71 -0.36 11.45 -2.33
N LEU A 72 0.08 10.69 -1.34
CA LEU A 72 1.44 10.24 -1.20
C LEU A 72 1.67 9.04 -2.12
N ARG A 73 2.75 9.11 -2.91
CA ARG A 73 3.14 8.15 -3.96
C ARG A 73 4.64 7.94 -3.94
N GLY A 74 5.10 6.73 -4.26
CA GLY A 74 6.54 6.43 -4.19
C GLY A 74 7.11 6.51 -2.78
N ILE A 75 6.28 6.37 -1.74
CA ILE A 75 6.69 6.46 -0.33
C ILE A 75 7.79 5.44 -0.02
N LYS A 76 7.76 4.25 -0.64
CA LYS A 76 8.78 3.21 -0.47
C LYS A 76 10.21 3.74 -0.58
N LEU A 77 10.45 4.70 -1.47
CA LEU A 77 11.80 5.25 -1.71
C LEU A 77 12.21 6.34 -0.71
N ILE A 78 11.36 6.68 0.25
CA ILE A 78 11.60 7.71 1.27
C ILE A 78 11.34 7.19 2.68
N LEU A 79 11.20 5.87 2.85
CA LEU A 79 11.12 5.21 4.16
C LEU A 79 12.49 5.03 4.81
N ASP A 80 13.56 5.06 4.01
CA ASP A 80 14.93 5.11 4.51
C ASP A 80 15.38 6.56 4.41
N GLU A 81 15.64 7.18 5.56
CA GLU A 81 16.01 8.59 5.68
C GLU A 81 17.33 8.91 4.97
N GLU A 82 18.27 7.95 4.94
CA GLU A 82 19.56 8.09 4.29
C GLU A 82 19.48 7.92 2.77
N GLN A 83 18.36 7.38 2.27
CA GLN A 83 18.20 7.10 0.85
C GLN A 83 17.85 8.38 0.06
N GLU A 84 18.74 8.73 -0.88
CA GLU A 84 18.44 9.73 -1.89
C GLU A 84 17.59 9.15 -3.02
N THR A 85 16.68 9.95 -3.57
CA THR A 85 15.86 9.55 -4.71
C THR A 85 15.60 10.71 -5.65
N MET A 86 15.70 10.46 -6.95
CA MET A 86 15.28 11.37 -8.02
C MET A 86 13.87 11.04 -8.54
N TYR A 87 13.17 10.08 -7.92
CA TYR A 87 11.85 9.68 -8.37
C TYR A 87 10.83 10.79 -8.07
N SER A 88 10.32 11.45 -9.12
CA SER A 88 9.47 12.64 -8.96
C SER A 88 8.27 12.43 -8.03
N PRO A 89 7.54 11.30 -8.06
CA PRO A 89 6.45 11.06 -7.09
C PRO A 89 6.91 11.06 -5.63
N SER A 90 8.09 10.50 -5.34
CA SER A 90 8.68 10.54 -4.00
C SER A 90 9.04 11.96 -3.58
N LEU A 91 9.62 12.75 -4.49
CA LEU A 91 9.96 14.16 -4.23
C LEU A 91 8.71 15.01 -3.98
N CYS A 92 7.64 14.80 -4.76
CA CYS A 92 6.35 15.45 -4.51
C CYS A 92 5.76 15.03 -3.16
N SER A 93 5.87 13.76 -2.79
CA SER A 93 5.36 13.26 -1.51
C SER A 93 6.14 13.81 -0.32
N LYS A 94 7.48 13.94 -0.41
CA LYS A 94 8.29 14.64 0.61
C LYS A 94 7.80 16.07 0.85
N LYS A 95 7.50 16.81 -0.23
CA LYS A 95 6.94 18.17 -0.13
C LYS A 95 5.56 18.17 0.53
N LEU A 96 4.69 17.23 0.15
CA LEU A 96 3.34 17.13 0.74
C LEU A 96 3.41 16.77 2.23
N LEU A 97 4.28 15.84 2.62
CA LEU A 97 4.53 15.49 4.02
C LEU A 97 4.96 16.71 4.84
N ALA A 98 5.89 17.52 4.31
CA ALA A 98 6.30 18.77 4.95
C ALA A 98 5.16 19.78 5.11
N ILE A 99 4.25 19.89 4.13
CA ILE A 99 3.05 20.75 4.23
C ILE A 99 2.09 20.23 5.32
N LEU A 100 2.01 18.92 5.48
CA LEU A 100 1.15 18.26 6.46
C LEU A 100 1.77 18.17 7.86
N ASP A 101 2.98 18.70 8.06
CA ASP A 101 3.77 18.56 9.30
C ASP A 101 3.93 17.09 9.72
N LYS A 102 4.29 16.24 8.75
CA LYS A 102 4.50 14.80 8.93
C LYS A 102 5.83 14.34 8.35
N ASP A 103 6.35 13.27 8.92
CA ASP A 103 7.46 12.51 8.35
C ASP A 103 6.95 11.21 7.71
N ALA A 104 7.75 10.63 6.82
CA ALA A 104 7.53 9.30 6.27
C ALA A 104 7.87 8.19 7.27
N VAL A 105 8.69 8.48 8.29
CA VAL A 105 9.18 7.54 9.32
C VAL A 105 8.69 7.93 10.72
#